data_AF-A0A6L7Y7Q3-F1
#
_entry.id   AF-A0A6L7Y7Q3-F1
#
_cell.length_a   1.000
_cell.length_b   1.000
_cell.length_c   1.000
_cell.angle_alpha   90.00
_cell.angle_beta   90.00
_cell.angle_gamma   90.00
#
_symmetry.space_group_name_H-M   'P 1'
#
loop_
_entity.id
_entity.type
_entity.pdbx_description
1 polymer ?
#
loop_
_entity_poly.entity_id
_entity_poly.type
_entity_poly.pdbx_seq_one_letter_code
_entity_poly.pdbx_strand_id
1 'polypeptide(L)' 'MHRRTHRLQPMRGQPPDLSDLPEECPFLERCPKAVGRCRTDPAPRLSSVAPGHVVACFNPMAAPLRED' A
#
# COMPACT_ATOMS: atom_id res chain seq x y z
N MET A 1 25.18 10.40 -8.90
CA MET A 1 23.91 11.07 -8.55
C MET A 1 22.77 10.36 -9.28
N HIS A 2 21.85 9.70 -8.57
CA HIS A 2 20.71 9.03 -9.20
C HIS A 2 19.69 10.07 -9.67
N ARG A 3 19.67 10.36 -10.98
CA ARG A 3 18.73 11.31 -11.59
C ARG A 3 17.34 10.67 -11.68
N ARG A 4 16.52 10.83 -10.63
CA ARG A 4 15.10 10.48 -10.67
C ARG A 4 14.32 11.64 -11.29
N THR A 5 13.90 11.48 -12.54
CA THR A 5 13.18 12.49 -13.33
C THR A 5 11.70 12.68 -12.96
N HIS A 6 11.22 12.03 -11.89
CA HIS A 6 9.90 12.30 -11.32
C HIS A 6 10.00 12.47 -9.80
N ARG A 7 9.45 13.57 -9.28
CA ARG A 7 9.27 13.79 -7.85
C ARG A 7 8.31 12.73 -7.29
N LEU A 8 8.75 12.03 -6.25
CA LEU A 8 7.88 11.14 -5.48
C LEU A 8 6.69 11.95 -4.95
N GLN A 9 5.49 11.43 -5.16
CA GLN A 9 4.28 12.05 -4.61
C GLN A 9 4.06 11.52 -3.19
N PRO A 10 4.15 12.37 -2.15
CA PRO A 10 3.87 11.94 -0.79
C PRO A 10 2.38 11.60 -0.66
N MET A 11 2.06 10.57 0.13
CA MET A 11 0.67 10.32 0.51
C MET A 11 0.18 11.48 1.39
N ARG A 12 -1.01 12.02 1.05
CA ARG A 12 -1.67 13.05 1.86
C ARG A 12 -2.05 12.52 3.25
N GLY A 13 -2.23 13.43 4.21
CA GLY A 13 -2.63 13.09 5.59
C GLY A 13 -1.48 12.58 6.48
N GLN A 14 -1.79 12.31 7.74
CA GLN A 14 -0.85 11.83 8.76
C GLN A 14 -1.05 10.33 9.04
N PRO A 15 0.01 9.56 9.33
CA PRO A 15 -0.14 8.17 9.79
C PRO A 15 -1.10 8.08 10.98
N PRO A 16 -1.84 6.96 11.13
CA PRO A 16 -2.57 6.70 12.36
C PRO A 16 -1.60 6.59 13.54
N ASP A 17 -2.15 6.66 14.76
CA ASP A 17 -1.38 6.32 15.95
C ASP A 17 -0.95 4.85 15.88
N LEU A 18 0.35 4.59 16.06
CA LEU A 18 0.90 3.24 16.02
C LEU A 18 0.62 2.44 17.30
N SER A 19 0.26 3.13 18.39
CA SER A 19 -0.16 2.49 19.64
C SER A 19 -1.63 2.05 19.61
N ASP A 20 -2.42 2.56 18.67
CA ASP A 20 -3.85 2.27 18.51
C ASP A 20 -4.18 2.11 17.02
N LEU A 21 -3.71 1.01 16.43
CA LEU A 21 -3.91 0.72 15.02
C LEU A 21 -5.33 0.17 14.77
N PRO A 22 -6.00 0.63 13.69
CA PRO A 22 -7.29 0.09 13.30
C PRO A 22 -7.18 -1.37 12.83
N GLU A 23 -8.30 -2.10 12.88
CA GLU A 23 -8.38 -3.46 12.33
C GLU A 23 -8.37 -3.44 10.80
N GLU A 24 -8.84 -2.36 10.18
CA GLU A 24 -8.75 -2.10 8.76
C GLU A 24 -7.31 -1.81 8.33
N CYS A 25 -7.12 -1.60 7.03
CA CYS A 25 -5.83 -1.19 6.51
C CYS A 25 -5.38 0.15 7.13
N PRO A 26 -4.19 0.26 7.77
CA PRO A 26 -3.71 1.49 8.39
C PRO A 26 -3.44 2.62 7.37
N PHE A 27 -3.51 2.30 6.08
CA PHE A 27 -3.41 3.24 4.99
C PHE A 27 -4.77 3.77 4.51
N LEU A 28 -5.90 3.24 5.00
CA LEU A 28 -7.25 3.47 4.46
C LEU A 28 -7.56 4.96 4.23
N GLU A 29 -7.41 5.78 5.28
CA GLU A 29 -7.72 7.21 5.26
C GLU A 29 -6.83 8.04 4.33
N ARG A 30 -5.69 7.46 3.89
CA ARG A 30 -4.65 8.16 3.11
C ARG A 30 -4.39 7.52 1.75
N CYS A 31 -4.94 6.35 1.50
CA CYS A 31 -4.65 5.54 0.33
C CYS A 31 -5.44 6.09 -0.88
N PRO A 32 -4.76 6.60 -1.92
CA PRO A 32 -5.44 7.09 -3.12
C PRO A 32 -6.07 5.97 -3.96
N LYS A 33 -5.80 4.71 -3.61
CA LYS A 33 -6.27 3.51 -4.31
C LYS A 33 -7.31 2.69 -3.53
N ALA A 34 -7.83 3.22 -2.42
CA ALA A 34 -8.76 2.51 -1.55
C ALA A 34 -10.06 2.15 -2.29
N VAL A 35 -10.35 0.85 -2.39
CA VAL A 35 -11.58 0.31 -2.98
C VAL A 35 -12.65 0.10 -1.90
N GLY A 36 -13.89 -0.22 -2.29
CA GLY A 36 -14.99 -0.44 -1.34
C GLY A 36 -14.63 -1.45 -0.24
N ARG A 37 -14.01 -2.57 -0.62
CA ARG A 37 -13.58 -3.63 0.29
C ARG A 37 -12.62 -3.14 1.39
N CYS A 38 -11.80 -2.13 1.12
CA CYS A 38 -10.88 -1.57 2.12
C CYS A 38 -11.61 -0.93 3.32
N ARG A 39 -12.89 -0.57 3.17
CA ARG A 39 -13.72 0.09 4.20
C ARG A 39 -14.64 -0.88 4.93
N THR A 40 -14.82 -2.09 4.41
CA THR A 40 -15.79 -3.06 4.92
C THR A 40 -15.12 -4.26 5.58
N ASP A 41 -13.89 -4.56 5.19
CA ASP A 41 -13.16 -5.74 5.62
C ASP A 41 -11.93 -5.33 6.45
N PRO A 42 -11.53 -6.14 7.45
CA PRO A 42 -10.24 -6.00 8.11
C PRO A 42 -9.07 -6.02 7.12
N ALA A 43 -7.90 -5.57 7.58
CA ALA A 43 -6.69 -5.55 6.76
C ALA A 43 -6.43 -6.93 6.10
N PRO A 44 -6.11 -6.95 4.79
CA PRO A 44 -5.84 -8.20 4.09
C PRO A 44 -4.61 -8.89 4.65
N ARG A 45 -4.59 -10.23 4.60
CA ARG A 45 -3.38 -11.01 4.88
C ARG A 45 -2.33 -10.78 3.80
N LEU A 46 -1.07 -11.02 4.15
CA LEU A 46 0.03 -11.02 3.19
C LEU A 46 -0.18 -12.11 2.13
N SER A 47 0.01 -11.73 0.86
CA SER A 47 -0.02 -12.62 -0.29
C SER A 47 1.15 -12.34 -1.23
N SER A 48 1.65 -13.38 -1.90
CA SER A 48 2.72 -13.25 -2.90
C SER A 48 2.18 -12.64 -4.19
N VAL A 49 2.91 -11.67 -4.76
CA VAL A 49 2.61 -11.04 -6.06
C VAL A 49 3.72 -11.24 -7.09
N ALA A 50 4.93 -11.60 -6.64
CA ALA A 50 6.07 -11.98 -7.45
C ALA A 50 7.08 -12.73 -6.58
N PRO A 51 8.07 -13.44 -7.17
CA PRO A 51 9.16 -14.04 -6.40
C PRO A 51 9.81 -13.00 -5.47
N GLY A 52 9.88 -13.30 -4.17
CA GLY A 52 10.44 -12.41 -3.15
C GLY A 52 9.58 -11.18 -2.78
N HIS A 53 8.38 -11.02 -3.35
CA HIS A 53 7.54 -9.85 -3.12
C HIS A 53 6.16 -10.23 -2.60
N VAL A 54 5.82 -9.74 -1.40
CA VAL A 54 4.52 -9.94 -0.76
C VAL A 54 3.82 -8.61 -0.47
N VAL A 55 2.49 -8.63 -0.46
CA VAL A 55 1.66 -7.44 -0.17
C VAL A 55 0.47 -7.81 0.71
N ALA A 56 0.03 -6.85 1.53
CA ALA A 56 -1.26 -6.87 2.22
C ALA A 56 -2.12 -5.76 1.61
N CYS A 57 -2.71 -6.02 0.43
CA CYS A 57 -3.51 -5.03 -0.30
C CYS A 57 -4.68 -5.67 -1.06
N PHE A 58 -5.87 -5.07 -0.95
CA PHE A 58 -7.04 -5.46 -1.76
C PHE A 58 -6.98 -4.96 -3.22
N ASN A 59 -6.08 -4.00 -3.51
CA ASN A 59 -5.87 -3.43 -4.85
C ASN A 59 -4.36 -3.33 -5.16
N PRO A 60 -3.64 -4.47 -5.24
CA PRO A 60 -2.20 -4.48 -5.47
C PRO A 60 -1.89 -3.92 -6.86
N MET A 61 -0.85 -3.09 -6.95
CA MET A 61 -0.26 -2.76 -8.25
C MET A 61 0.58 -3.97 -8.66
N ALA A 62 0.35 -4.51 -9.86
CA ALA A 62 1.36 -5.33 -10.49
C ALA A 62 2.54 -4.40 -10.81
N ALA A 63 3.63 -4.49 -10.03
CA ALA A 63 4.88 -3.92 -10.49
C ALA A 63 5.31 -4.75 -11.71
N PRO A 64 5.69 -4.15 -12.85
CA PRO A 64 6.37 -4.91 -13.88
C PRO A 64 7.60 -5.54 -13.23
N LEU A 65 7.77 -6.85 -13.39
CA LEU A 65 8.97 -7.55 -12.93
C LEU A 65 10.16 -6.81 -13.52
N ARG A 66 11.04 -6.30 -12.66
CA ARG A 66 12.33 -5.79 -13.11
C ARG A 66 13.18 -7.02 -13.38
N GLU A 67 13.29 -7.41 -14.64
CA GLU A 67 14.34 -8.32 -15.11
C GLU A 67 15.63 -7.48 -15.19
N ASP A 68 16.51 -7.66 -14.20
CA ASP A 68 17.88 -7.11 -14.21
C ASP A 68 18.80 -7.99 -15.07
#